data_AF-A0A7K8Y9J7-F1
#
_entry.id   AF-A0A7K8Y9J7-F1
#
_cell.length_a   1.000
_cell.length_b   1.000
_cell.length_c   1.000
_cell.angle_alpha   90.00
_cell.angle_beta   90.00
_cell.angle_gamma   90.00
#
_symmetry.space_group_name_H-M   'P 1'
#
loop_
_entity.id
_entity.type
_entity.pdbx_description
1 polymer ?
#
loop_
_entity_poly.entity_id
_entity_poly.type
_entity_poly.pdbx_seq_one_letter_code
_entity_poly.pdbx_strand_id
1 'polypeptide(L)'
;PTGSAFAQFETPEGAQKCLEAAQEGPEVSEGALGTPGTPPGAPCFLPQPSAQALPCPLTPQAPLSPPKYPLSLLSPPAIRPGSRAAEGVSDSDMAKRARFEELKRRRLQDPNVGVSRTRLCLHNLPKALDTPRLRALLRGALRHNGGAPPRIKECRVMRELRGQGQSLGFAFVEFEGHEEALGALRRLNNNPELFRPHKRPIVEFALEDRRKLRLREQRIQRGLV
;
A
#
# COMPACT_ATOMS: atom_id res chain seq x y z
N PRO A 1 -15.31 -8.73 19.29
CA PRO A 1 -16.11 -7.58 18.83
C PRO A 1 -15.95 -6.37 19.78
N THR A 2 -15.27 -5.32 19.33
CA THR A 2 -15.20 -4.05 20.05
C THR A 2 -16.59 -3.40 20.02
N GLY A 3 -17.24 -3.30 21.18
CA GLY A 3 -18.63 -2.85 21.33
C GLY A 3 -18.81 -1.35 21.16
N SER A 4 -18.67 -0.85 19.93
CA SER A 4 -18.97 0.53 19.57
C SER A 4 -19.90 0.60 18.37
N ALA A 5 -20.88 1.51 18.41
CA ALA A 5 -21.82 1.80 17.35
C ALA A 5 -21.96 3.32 17.18
N PHE A 6 -22.28 3.77 15.97
CA PHE A 6 -22.52 5.18 15.65
C PHE A 6 -24.00 5.36 15.27
N ALA A 7 -24.61 6.43 15.76
CA ALA A 7 -25.96 6.84 15.41
C ALA A 7 -25.92 8.22 14.75
N GLN A 8 -26.71 8.40 13.70
CA GLN A 8 -26.86 9.68 12.99
C GLN A 8 -28.28 10.20 13.22
N PHE A 9 -28.40 11.46 13.60
CA PHE A 9 -29.68 12.13 13.85
C PHE A 9 -29.95 13.15 12.75
N GLU A 10 -31.21 13.28 12.36
CA GLU A 10 -31.65 14.26 11.35
C GLU A 10 -31.60 15.69 11.88
N THR A 11 -31.80 15.89 13.18
CA THR A 11 -31.76 17.19 13.84
C THR A 11 -30.72 17.23 14.96
N PRO A 12 -30.03 18.37 15.16
CA PRO A 12 -29.07 18.52 16.25
C PRO A 12 -29.76 18.46 17.62
N GLU A 13 -31.01 18.88 17.72
CA GLU A 13 -31.84 18.80 18.92
C GLU A 13 -32.12 17.34 19.33
N GLY A 14 -32.32 16.44 18.35
CA GLY A 14 -32.51 15.01 18.60
C GLY A 14 -31.26 14.36 19.21
N ALA A 15 -30.08 14.73 18.70
CA ALA A 15 -28.81 14.29 19.27
C ALA A 15 -28.62 14.78 20.71
N GLN A 16 -29.00 16.03 21.00
CA GLN A 16 -28.85 16.64 22.32
C GLN A 16 -29.79 16.00 23.36
N LYS A 17 -31.05 15.73 23.00
CA LYS A 17 -31.99 14.99 23.87
C LYS A 17 -31.51 13.58 24.21
N CYS A 18 -30.91 12.88 23.25
CA CYS A 18 -30.32 11.56 23.51
C CYS A 18 -29.10 11.62 24.44
N LEU A 19 -28.35 12.73 24.46
CA LEU A 19 -27.25 12.94 25.40
C LEU A 19 -27.74 13.20 26.82
N GLU A 20 -28.80 13.99 26.96
CA GLU A 20 -29.42 14.31 28.25
C GLU A 20 -30.07 13.05 28.85
N ALA A 21 -30.85 12.30 28.05
CA ALA A 21 -31.46 11.04 28.46
C ALA A 21 -30.47 9.90 28.73
N ALA A 22 -29.21 10.02 28.31
CA ALA A 22 -28.14 9.08 28.65
C ALA A 22 -27.39 9.46 29.94
N GLN A 23 -27.47 10.73 30.37
CA GLN A 23 -26.90 11.23 31.63
C GLN A 23 -27.88 11.06 32.79
N GLU A 24 -29.17 11.25 32.52
CA GLU A 24 -30.25 10.80 33.38
C GLU A 24 -30.28 9.27 33.26
N GLY A 25 -29.82 8.55 34.29
CA GLY A 25 -29.80 7.08 34.29
C GLY A 25 -31.19 6.47 34.00
N PRO A 26 -31.28 5.16 33.71
CA PRO A 26 -32.49 4.58 33.13
C PRO A 26 -33.70 4.68 34.07
N GLU A 27 -34.57 5.66 33.80
CA GLU A 27 -36.00 5.58 34.11
C GLU A 27 -36.55 4.45 33.24
N VAL A 28 -36.94 3.35 33.87
CA VAL A 28 -37.43 2.15 33.19
C VAL A 28 -38.71 2.49 32.42
N SER A 29 -38.56 2.76 31.12
CA SER A 29 -39.63 2.71 30.15
C SER A 29 -39.22 1.72 29.06
N GLU A 30 -40.08 0.71 28.88
CA GLU A 30 -39.80 -0.50 28.11
C GLU A 30 -39.42 -0.20 26.66
N GLY A 31 -38.26 -0.71 26.23
CA GLY A 31 -37.82 -0.62 24.84
C GLY A 31 -36.34 -0.88 24.57
N ALA A 32 -35.50 -1.07 25.60
CA ALA A 32 -34.08 -1.34 25.40
C ALA A 32 -33.78 -2.85 25.32
N LEU A 33 -33.34 -3.30 24.15
CA LEU A 33 -32.75 -4.63 23.92
C LEU A 33 -31.39 -4.72 24.66
N GLY A 34 -31.42 -5.07 25.94
CA GLY A 34 -30.23 -5.32 26.75
C GLY A 34 -29.99 -6.81 26.94
N THR A 35 -28.90 -7.36 26.39
CA THR A 35 -28.40 -8.68 26.80
C THR A 35 -27.74 -8.58 28.18
N PRO A 36 -27.99 -9.51 29.12
CA PRO A 36 -27.47 -9.41 30.48
C PRO A 36 -25.98 -9.79 30.52
N GLY A 37 -25.13 -8.96 31.15
CA GLY A 37 -23.80 -9.40 31.56
C GLY A 37 -22.64 -8.41 31.51
N THR A 38 -22.84 -7.12 31.29
CA THR A 38 -21.72 -6.15 31.37
C THR A 38 -22.21 -4.83 31.98
N PRO A 39 -21.58 -4.31 33.04
CA PRO A 39 -21.97 -3.01 33.58
C PRO A 39 -21.72 -1.94 32.52
N PRO A 40 -22.67 -1.03 32.24
CA PRO A 40 -22.44 0.04 31.27
C PRO A 40 -21.40 1.01 31.83
N GLY A 41 -20.19 0.97 31.28
CA GLY A 41 -19.26 2.08 31.39
C GLY A 41 -19.90 3.30 30.75
N ALA A 42 -19.87 4.45 31.44
CA ALA A 42 -20.50 5.68 31.02
C ALA A 42 -20.24 5.98 29.52
N PRO A 43 -21.30 6.25 28.71
CA PRO A 43 -21.12 6.54 27.29
C PRO A 43 -20.36 7.87 27.15
N CYS A 44 -19.07 7.80 26.84
CA CYS A 44 -18.26 8.98 26.53
C CYS A 44 -18.56 9.40 25.08
N PHE A 45 -19.52 10.31 24.92
CA PHE A 45 -19.89 10.88 23.62
C PHE A 45 -19.03 12.12 23.37
N LEU A 46 -18.23 12.11 22.30
CA LEU A 46 -17.43 13.26 21.89
C LEU A 46 -18.14 14.00 20.76
N PRO A 47 -18.68 15.22 20.98
CA PRO A 47 -19.19 16.05 19.89
C PRO A 47 -18.02 16.51 19.02
N GLN A 48 -18.09 16.29 17.70
CA GLN A 48 -17.17 16.94 16.77
C GLN A 48 -17.46 18.45 16.75
N PRO A 49 -16.45 19.33 16.88
CA PRO A 49 -16.68 20.76 16.72
C PRO A 49 -17.02 21.09 15.25
N SER A 50 -18.23 21.64 15.08
CA SER A 50 -18.73 22.46 13.98
C SER A 50 -17.98 22.41 12.64
N ALA A 51 -18.31 21.40 11.81
CA ALA A 51 -18.19 21.54 10.37
C ALA A 51 -19.23 22.57 9.89
N GLN A 52 -18.80 23.83 9.75
CA GLN A 52 -19.63 24.87 9.14
C GLN A 52 -20.04 24.44 7.72
N ALA A 53 -21.34 24.51 7.48
CA ALA A 53 -21.99 24.15 6.24
C ALA A 53 -21.40 24.90 5.03
N LEU A 54 -20.98 24.15 4.01
CA LEU A 54 -20.86 24.71 2.67
C LEU A 54 -22.12 24.32 1.88
N PRO A 55 -22.86 25.29 1.30
CA PRO A 55 -23.95 25.00 0.39
C PRO A 55 -23.37 24.44 -0.92
N CYS A 56 -23.76 23.21 -1.27
CA CYS A 56 -23.54 22.66 -2.61
C CYS A 56 -24.42 23.43 -3.60
N PRO A 57 -23.84 24.03 -4.65
CA PRO A 57 -24.15 23.51 -5.98
C PRO A 57 -23.01 23.75 -6.98
N LEU A 58 -22.19 22.75 -7.33
CA LEU A 58 -21.34 22.87 -8.52
C LEU A 58 -21.17 21.52 -9.24
N THR A 59 -21.60 21.56 -10.51
CA THR A 59 -21.32 20.68 -11.65
C THR A 59 -20.04 19.83 -11.57
N PRO A 60 -20.02 18.62 -12.15
CA PRO A 60 -18.81 17.81 -12.26
C PRO A 60 -17.83 18.44 -13.26
N GLN A 61 -17.02 19.39 -12.79
CA GLN A 61 -15.78 19.76 -13.46
C GLN A 61 -14.75 18.69 -13.17
N ALA A 62 -14.24 18.05 -14.21
CA ALA A 62 -13.13 17.11 -14.11
C ALA A 62 -11.95 17.80 -13.41
N PRO A 63 -11.34 17.19 -12.38
CA PRO A 63 -10.21 17.82 -11.71
C PRO A 63 -9.05 18.00 -12.69
N LEU A 64 -8.65 19.26 -12.88
CA LEU A 64 -7.36 19.63 -13.46
C LEU A 64 -6.25 19.07 -12.57
N SER A 65 -5.42 18.21 -13.17
CA SER A 65 -4.33 17.43 -12.60
C SER A 65 -4.77 16.25 -11.71
N PRO A 66 -4.22 15.04 -11.94
CA PRO A 66 -4.55 13.88 -11.12
C PRO A 66 -4.12 14.15 -9.66
N PRO A 67 -4.89 13.67 -8.67
CA PRO A 67 -4.55 13.86 -7.27
C PRO A 67 -3.12 13.35 -7.04
N LYS A 68 -2.27 14.18 -6.44
CA LYS A 68 -0.98 13.73 -5.92
C LYS A 68 -1.30 12.67 -4.86
N TYR A 69 -1.27 11.41 -5.25
CA TYR A 69 -1.58 10.29 -4.37
C TYR A 69 -0.75 10.41 -3.08
N PRO A 70 -1.36 10.43 -1.89
CA PRO A 70 -0.59 10.48 -0.65
C PRO A 70 0.34 9.26 -0.62
N LEU A 71 1.59 9.45 -0.18
CA LEU A 71 2.64 8.42 -0.13
C LEU A 71 2.17 7.08 0.48
N SER A 72 1.17 7.16 1.37
CA SER A 72 0.46 6.06 2.01
C SER A 72 -0.15 5.03 1.05
N LEU A 73 -0.51 5.43 -0.17
CA LEU A 73 -1.09 4.55 -1.20
C LEU A 73 -0.04 3.85 -2.08
N LEU A 74 1.23 4.27 -1.99
CA LEU A 74 2.30 3.64 -2.75
C LEU A 74 2.84 2.39 -2.02
N SER A 75 2.84 2.34 -0.69
CA SER A 75 3.33 1.15 0.01
C SER A 75 2.18 0.17 0.28
N PRO A 76 2.29 -1.13 -0.11
CA PRO A 76 1.34 -2.13 0.35
C PRO A 76 1.38 -2.21 1.89
N PRO A 77 0.25 -2.53 2.54
CA PRO A 77 0.22 -2.71 3.98
C PRO A 77 1.15 -3.85 4.39
N ALA A 78 1.97 -3.62 5.42
CA ALA A 78 2.83 -4.65 5.99
C ALA A 78 2.00 -5.87 6.40
N ILE A 79 2.47 -7.06 6.01
CA ILE A 79 1.74 -8.30 6.27
C ILE A 79 1.95 -8.69 7.73
N ARG A 80 0.90 -8.50 8.53
CA ARG A 80 0.95 -8.78 9.97
C ARG A 80 0.96 -10.29 10.22
N PRO A 81 1.71 -10.78 11.23
CA PRO A 81 1.61 -12.17 11.66
C PRO A 81 0.17 -12.48 12.07
N GLY A 82 -0.36 -13.63 11.64
CA GLY A 82 -1.75 -14.02 11.87
C GLY A 82 -2.80 -13.42 10.91
N SER A 83 -2.40 -12.62 9.92
CA SER A 83 -3.30 -12.18 8.85
C SER A 83 -3.50 -13.27 7.79
N ARG A 84 -4.61 -13.24 7.04
CA ARG A 84 -4.83 -14.12 5.88
C ARG A 84 -3.70 -14.05 4.85
N ALA A 85 -3.05 -12.89 4.71
CA ALA A 85 -1.90 -12.72 3.83
C ALA A 85 -0.62 -13.40 4.35
N ALA A 86 -0.55 -13.71 5.64
CA ALA A 86 0.55 -14.46 6.25
C ALA A 86 0.35 -15.99 6.16
N GLU A 87 -0.84 -16.47 5.78
CA GLU A 87 -1.09 -17.91 5.63
C GLU A 87 -0.20 -18.52 4.53
N GLY A 88 0.57 -19.54 4.92
CA GLY A 88 1.53 -20.23 4.04
C GLY A 88 2.77 -19.41 3.69
N VAL A 89 3.07 -18.35 4.44
CA VAL A 89 4.36 -17.63 4.38
C VAL A 89 5.29 -18.22 5.44
N SER A 90 6.51 -18.60 5.07
CA SER A 90 7.47 -19.14 6.04
C SER A 90 7.98 -18.06 7.01
N ASP A 91 8.37 -18.46 8.21
CA ASP A 91 8.94 -17.53 9.21
C ASP A 91 10.16 -16.77 8.69
N SER A 92 10.98 -17.45 7.89
CA SER A 92 12.13 -16.85 7.22
C SER A 92 11.76 -15.79 6.16
N ASP A 93 10.59 -15.90 5.52
CA ASP A 93 10.08 -14.89 4.60
C ASP A 93 9.47 -13.71 5.37
N MET A 94 8.76 -14.00 6.47
CA MET A 94 8.23 -12.96 7.35
C MET A 94 9.34 -12.10 7.97
N ALA A 95 10.42 -12.72 8.46
CA ALA A 95 11.58 -12.00 8.97
C ALA A 95 12.24 -11.10 7.91
N LYS A 96 12.26 -11.53 6.63
CA LYS A 96 12.77 -10.69 5.53
C LYS A 96 11.88 -9.48 5.26
N ARG A 97 10.56 -9.67 5.27
CA ARG A 97 9.60 -8.57 5.10
C ARG A 97 9.76 -7.52 6.19
N ALA A 98 9.88 -7.95 7.45
CA ALA A 98 10.14 -7.06 8.57
C ALA A 98 11.46 -6.28 8.39
N ARG A 99 12.54 -6.95 7.99
CA ARG A 99 13.82 -6.29 7.70
C ARG A 99 13.75 -5.31 6.53
N PHE A 100 13.02 -5.64 5.46
CA PHE A 100 12.86 -4.71 4.32
C PHE A 100 12.08 -3.46 4.73
N GLU A 101 11.01 -3.62 5.52
CA GLU A 101 10.25 -2.49 6.05
C GLU A 101 11.12 -1.59 6.94
N GLU A 102 11.93 -2.17 7.83
CA GLU A 102 12.85 -1.43 8.68
C GLU A 102 13.90 -0.66 7.85
N LEU A 103 14.54 -1.33 6.89
CA LEU A 103 15.53 -0.70 6.01
C LEU A 103 14.91 0.42 5.18
N LYS A 104 13.68 0.23 4.69
CA LYS A 104 12.92 1.25 3.97
C LYS A 104 12.61 2.45 4.86
N ARG A 105 12.09 2.22 6.07
CA ARG A 105 11.80 3.27 7.05
C ARG A 105 13.06 4.08 7.37
N ARG A 106 14.19 3.41 7.57
CA ARG A 106 15.49 4.07 7.80
C ARG A 106 15.94 4.90 6.59
N ARG A 107 15.85 4.35 5.37
CA ARG A 107 16.22 5.07 4.13
C ARG A 107 15.35 6.29 3.87
N LEU A 108 14.07 6.24 4.25
CA LEU A 108 13.13 7.35 4.08
C LEU A 108 13.30 8.46 5.13
N GLN A 109 14.13 8.27 6.16
CA GLN A 109 14.53 9.36 7.06
C GLN A 109 15.39 10.40 6.32
N ASP A 110 16.12 9.97 5.29
CA ASP A 110 16.90 10.87 4.45
C ASP A 110 15.97 11.69 3.53
N PRO A 111 15.95 13.03 3.60
CA PRO A 111 15.05 13.87 2.78
C PRO A 111 15.39 13.84 1.28
N ASN A 112 16.59 13.36 0.93
CA ASN A 112 17.02 13.17 -0.45
C ASN A 112 16.48 11.88 -1.08
N VAL A 113 15.99 10.95 -0.27
CA VAL A 113 15.47 9.65 -0.72
C VAL A 113 13.96 9.73 -0.82
N GLY A 114 13.43 9.42 -2.00
CA GLY A 114 12.01 9.36 -2.28
C GLY A 114 11.58 7.98 -2.76
N VAL A 115 10.28 7.73 -2.73
CA VAL A 115 9.66 6.55 -3.33
C VAL A 115 9.36 6.83 -4.80
N SER A 116 9.80 5.96 -5.70
CA SER A 116 9.49 6.05 -7.13
C SER A 116 8.00 5.83 -7.40
N ARG A 117 7.48 6.47 -8.44
CA ARG A 117 6.08 6.29 -8.88
C ARG A 117 5.90 5.15 -9.88
N THR A 118 6.88 4.91 -10.73
CA THR A 118 6.78 3.99 -11.87
C THR A 118 7.74 2.81 -11.77
N ARG A 119 8.69 2.87 -10.83
CA ARG A 119 9.74 1.87 -10.67
C ARG A 119 9.49 0.99 -9.45
N LEU A 120 9.49 -0.32 -9.68
CA LEU A 120 9.34 -1.35 -8.67
C LEU A 120 10.66 -2.08 -8.41
N CYS A 121 10.86 -2.49 -7.16
CA CYS A 121 11.86 -3.43 -6.73
C CYS A 121 11.19 -4.77 -6.43
N LEU A 122 11.61 -5.81 -7.13
CA LEU A 122 11.15 -7.18 -6.95
C LEU A 122 12.20 -7.95 -6.17
N HIS A 123 11.85 -8.39 -4.96
CA HIS A 123 12.71 -9.22 -4.11
C HIS A 123 12.28 -10.69 -4.13
N ASN A 124 13.14 -11.55 -3.57
CA ASN A 124 12.94 -12.99 -3.44
C ASN A 124 12.87 -13.73 -4.79
N LEU A 125 13.58 -13.22 -5.80
CA LEU A 125 13.63 -13.83 -7.13
C LEU A 125 14.46 -15.12 -7.12
N PRO A 126 14.07 -16.14 -7.91
CA PRO A 126 14.90 -17.32 -8.14
C PRO A 126 16.25 -16.93 -8.76
N LYS A 127 17.36 -17.53 -8.30
CA LYS A 127 18.71 -17.20 -8.80
C LYS A 127 18.89 -17.49 -10.30
N ALA A 128 18.19 -18.50 -10.81
CA ALA A 128 18.18 -18.89 -12.23
C ALA A 128 17.31 -17.98 -13.12
N LEU A 129 16.64 -16.98 -12.55
CA LEU A 129 15.79 -16.06 -13.31
C LEU A 129 16.62 -14.95 -13.94
N ASP A 130 16.65 -14.93 -15.26
CA ASP A 130 17.34 -13.91 -16.05
C ASP A 130 16.43 -12.73 -16.39
N THR A 131 17.02 -11.59 -16.73
CA THR A 131 16.32 -10.39 -17.18
C THR A 131 15.28 -10.63 -18.30
N PRO A 132 15.61 -11.32 -19.42
CA PRO A 132 14.63 -11.56 -20.49
C PRO A 132 13.48 -12.46 -20.02
N ARG A 133 13.77 -13.48 -19.21
CA ARG A 133 12.76 -14.40 -18.66
C ARG A 133 11.82 -13.67 -17.69
N LEU A 134 12.37 -12.83 -16.81
CA LEU A 134 11.57 -11.98 -15.92
C LEU A 134 10.66 -11.04 -16.71
N ARG A 135 11.17 -10.41 -17.78
CA ARG A 135 10.38 -9.52 -18.63
C ARG A 135 9.24 -10.25 -19.36
N ALA A 136 9.46 -11.49 -19.79
CA ALA A 136 8.41 -12.34 -20.35
C ALA A 136 7.36 -12.73 -19.31
N LEU A 137 7.80 -13.14 -18.10
CA LEU A 137 6.93 -13.50 -16.99
C LEU A 137 6.03 -12.33 -16.58
N LEU A 138 6.59 -11.12 -16.44
CA LEU A 138 5.82 -9.92 -16.10
C LEU A 138 4.80 -9.59 -17.18
N ARG A 139 5.16 -9.71 -18.46
CA ARG A 139 4.20 -9.52 -19.56
C ARG A 139 3.10 -10.58 -19.55
N GLY A 140 3.38 -11.82 -19.15
CA GLY A 140 2.35 -12.85 -19.01
C GLY A 140 1.43 -12.63 -17.80
N ALA A 141 2.02 -12.44 -16.63
CA ALA A 141 1.31 -12.31 -15.36
C ALA A 141 0.44 -11.04 -15.28
N LEU A 142 0.88 -9.96 -15.90
CA LEU A 142 0.21 -8.65 -15.84
C LEU A 142 -0.74 -8.40 -17.01
N ARG A 143 -0.93 -9.38 -17.91
CA ARG A 143 -2.00 -9.29 -18.90
C ARG A 143 -3.33 -9.25 -18.17
N HIS A 144 -4.00 -8.10 -18.26
CA HIS A 144 -5.42 -8.03 -17.95
C HIS A 144 -6.18 -8.94 -18.93
N ASN A 145 -7.26 -9.59 -18.47
CA ASN A 145 -8.11 -10.46 -19.27
C ASN A 145 -8.56 -9.75 -20.57
N GLY A 146 -7.83 -9.92 -21.67
CA GLY A 146 -8.08 -9.27 -22.96
C GLY A 146 -7.38 -7.92 -23.21
N GLY A 147 -6.60 -7.40 -22.26
CA GLY A 147 -5.89 -6.11 -22.39
C GLY A 147 -4.50 -6.21 -23.02
N ALA A 148 -3.95 -5.06 -23.40
CA ALA A 148 -2.56 -4.93 -23.87
C ALA A 148 -1.56 -5.29 -22.75
N PRO A 149 -0.39 -5.87 -23.09
CA PRO A 149 0.67 -6.10 -22.12
C PRO A 149 1.25 -4.77 -21.58
N PRO A 150 1.73 -4.72 -20.33
CA PRO A 150 2.26 -3.50 -19.75
C PRO A 150 3.51 -3.01 -20.49
N ARG A 151 3.66 -1.69 -20.62
CA ARG A 151 4.82 -1.07 -21.27
C ARG A 151 5.98 -0.92 -20.28
N ILE A 152 6.91 -1.86 -20.33
CA ILE A 152 8.10 -1.89 -19.46
C ILE A 152 9.24 -1.10 -20.11
N LYS A 153 9.67 0.00 -19.50
CA LYS A 153 10.81 0.82 -19.92
C LYS A 153 12.13 0.11 -19.65
N GLU A 154 12.41 -0.16 -18.38
CA GLU A 154 13.65 -0.80 -17.94
C GLU A 154 13.31 -2.07 -17.14
N CYS A 155 14.07 -3.15 -17.35
CA CYS A 155 13.99 -4.34 -16.52
C CYS A 155 15.40 -4.85 -16.33
N ARG A 156 15.86 -4.97 -15.09
CA ARG A 156 17.23 -5.38 -14.78
C ARG A 156 17.29 -6.26 -13.55
N VAL A 157 17.71 -7.50 -13.73
CA VAL A 157 18.09 -8.39 -12.62
C VAL A 157 19.48 -7.99 -12.13
N MET A 158 19.60 -7.78 -10.83
CA MET A 158 20.87 -7.42 -10.21
C MET A 158 21.70 -8.67 -9.95
N ARG A 159 22.94 -8.66 -10.43
CA ARG A 159 23.90 -9.76 -10.33
C ARG A 159 25.19 -9.27 -9.72
N GLU A 160 25.91 -10.19 -9.10
CA GLU A 160 27.28 -10.00 -8.67
C GLU A 160 28.20 -9.70 -9.88
N LEU A 161 29.38 -9.13 -9.64
CA LEU A 161 30.40 -8.83 -10.66
C LEU A 161 29.83 -8.11 -11.90
N ARG A 162 29.30 -6.88 -11.69
CA ARG A 162 28.80 -5.98 -12.75
C ARG A 162 27.83 -6.62 -13.77
N GLY A 163 27.16 -7.72 -13.44
CA GLY A 163 26.19 -8.37 -14.33
C GLY A 163 26.52 -9.80 -14.74
N GLN A 164 27.75 -10.27 -14.49
CA GLN A 164 28.22 -11.58 -14.96
C GLN A 164 28.22 -12.66 -13.87
N GLY A 165 28.02 -12.30 -12.60
CA GLY A 165 28.00 -13.22 -11.47
C GLY A 165 26.61 -13.76 -11.11
N GLN A 166 26.51 -14.35 -9.92
CA GLN A 166 25.26 -14.89 -9.41
C GLN A 166 24.22 -13.79 -9.20
N SER A 167 22.95 -14.12 -9.46
CA SER A 167 21.83 -13.23 -9.17
C SER A 167 21.74 -12.93 -7.67
N LEU A 168 21.63 -11.65 -7.33
CA LEU A 168 21.45 -11.19 -5.95
C LEU A 168 20.03 -11.44 -5.42
N GLY A 169 19.15 -12.03 -6.24
CA GLY A 169 17.78 -12.38 -5.87
C GLY A 169 16.81 -11.20 -5.87
N PHE A 170 17.17 -10.09 -6.53
CA PHE A 170 16.28 -8.96 -6.73
C PHE A 170 16.47 -8.31 -8.11
N ALA A 171 15.45 -7.59 -8.57
CA ALA A 171 15.43 -6.88 -9.83
C ALA A 171 14.72 -5.54 -9.71
N PHE A 172 15.08 -4.61 -10.59
CA PHE A 172 14.35 -3.37 -10.79
C PHE A 172 13.57 -3.42 -12.10
N VAL A 173 12.33 -2.96 -12.05
CA VAL A 173 11.45 -2.86 -13.21
C VAL A 173 10.85 -1.47 -13.22
N GLU A 174 11.00 -0.76 -14.33
CA GLU A 174 10.40 0.55 -14.54
C GLU A 174 9.31 0.45 -15.59
N PHE A 175 8.11 0.86 -15.21
CA PHE A 175 6.94 0.93 -16.08
C PHE A 175 6.81 2.31 -16.71
N GLU A 176 6.02 2.41 -17.77
CA GLU A 176 5.69 3.69 -18.38
C GLU A 176 4.67 4.46 -17.55
N GLY A 177 3.62 3.77 -17.10
CA GLY A 177 2.55 4.34 -16.29
C GLY A 177 2.62 3.97 -14.80
N HIS A 178 2.13 4.88 -13.95
CA HIS A 178 1.97 4.59 -12.52
C HIS A 178 0.90 3.52 -12.26
N GLU A 179 -0.18 3.55 -13.05
CA GLU A 179 -1.28 2.58 -12.93
C GLU A 179 -0.83 1.15 -13.23
N GLU A 180 0.01 0.98 -14.27
CA GLU A 180 0.63 -0.32 -14.59
C GLU A 180 1.51 -0.80 -13.43
N ALA A 181 2.31 0.08 -12.83
CA ALA A 181 3.15 -0.25 -11.68
C ALA A 181 2.32 -0.62 -10.44
N LEU A 182 1.22 0.09 -10.15
CA LEU A 182 0.31 -0.25 -9.07
C LEU A 182 -0.41 -1.58 -9.31
N GLY A 183 -0.89 -1.82 -10.52
CA GLY A 183 -1.50 -3.08 -10.92
C GLY A 183 -0.51 -4.25 -10.78
N ALA A 184 0.75 -4.03 -11.18
CA ALA A 184 1.82 -4.99 -10.98
C ALA A 184 2.10 -5.28 -9.52
N LEU A 185 2.21 -4.25 -8.68
CA LEU A 185 2.42 -4.41 -7.25
C LEU A 185 1.30 -5.23 -6.61
N ARG A 186 0.03 -4.92 -6.92
CA ARG A 186 -1.13 -5.63 -6.36
C ARG A 186 -1.20 -7.10 -6.77
N ARG A 187 -0.81 -7.43 -8.01
CA ARG A 187 -0.92 -8.79 -8.55
C ARG A 187 0.28 -9.68 -8.21
N LEU A 188 1.48 -9.09 -8.16
CA LEU A 188 2.73 -9.83 -7.94
C LEU A 188 3.03 -10.02 -6.45
N ASN A 189 2.72 -9.02 -5.62
CA ASN A 189 3.09 -9.07 -4.20
C ASN A 189 2.39 -10.23 -3.50
N ASN A 190 3.15 -11.03 -2.73
CA ASN A 190 2.66 -12.18 -1.98
C ASN A 190 2.01 -13.29 -2.81
N ASN A 191 2.23 -13.33 -4.13
CA ASN A 191 1.64 -14.34 -5.01
C ASN A 191 2.45 -15.67 -4.97
N PRO A 192 1.86 -16.80 -4.53
CA PRO A 192 2.55 -18.09 -4.44
C PRO A 192 2.79 -18.78 -5.79
N GLU A 193 2.06 -18.42 -6.84
CA GLU A 193 2.08 -19.13 -8.13
C GLU A 193 3.23 -18.72 -9.05
N LEU A 194 3.82 -17.53 -8.84
CA LEU A 194 4.77 -16.94 -9.80
C LEU A 194 6.17 -17.53 -9.78
N PHE A 195 6.65 -17.97 -8.61
CA PHE A 195 8.03 -18.47 -8.46
C PHE A 195 8.05 -19.88 -7.90
N ARG A 196 7.80 -20.04 -6.60
CA ARG A 196 7.76 -21.31 -5.87
C ARG A 196 6.89 -21.16 -4.62
N PRO A 197 6.30 -22.25 -4.09
CA PRO A 197 5.45 -22.21 -2.88
C PRO A 197 6.16 -21.57 -1.68
N HIS A 198 7.46 -21.83 -1.54
CA HIS A 198 8.29 -21.41 -0.41
C HIS A 198 8.91 -20.00 -0.58
N LYS A 199 8.79 -19.37 -1.76
CA LYS A 199 9.38 -18.05 -2.03
C LYS A 199 8.40 -17.19 -2.79
N ARG A 200 7.68 -16.37 -2.04
CA ARG A 200 6.73 -15.41 -2.59
C ARG A 200 7.45 -14.13 -3.00
N PRO A 201 7.09 -13.50 -4.12
CA PRO A 201 7.61 -12.18 -4.48
C PRO A 201 7.28 -11.18 -3.39
N ILE A 202 8.26 -10.37 -3.01
CA ILE A 202 8.06 -9.18 -2.20
C ILE A 202 8.27 -7.99 -3.13
N VAL A 203 7.19 -7.24 -3.38
CA VAL A 203 7.18 -6.16 -4.37
C VAL A 203 6.94 -4.83 -3.68
N GLU A 204 7.85 -3.90 -3.92
CA GLU A 204 7.78 -2.54 -3.38
C GLU A 204 8.14 -1.53 -4.45
N PHE A 205 7.72 -0.28 -4.29
CA PHE A 205 8.29 0.80 -5.09
C PHE A 205 9.77 1.01 -4.74
N ALA A 206 10.58 1.27 -5.75
CA ALA A 206 11.99 1.54 -5.58
C ALA A 206 12.20 2.83 -4.76
N LEU A 207 13.27 2.85 -3.96
CA LEU A 207 13.74 4.05 -3.31
C LEU A 207 14.80 4.72 -4.18
N GLU A 208 14.60 5.99 -4.49
CA GLU A 208 15.48 6.77 -5.35
C GLU A 208 16.10 7.92 -4.57
N ASP A 209 17.42 8.02 -4.64
CA ASP A 209 18.16 9.17 -4.13
C ASP A 209 18.26 10.23 -5.22
N ARG A 210 17.71 11.42 -4.96
CA ARG A 210 17.73 12.57 -5.88
C ARG A 210 19.14 12.93 -6.34
N ARG A 211 20.16 12.75 -5.50
CA ARG A 211 21.56 13.02 -5.85
C ARG A 211 22.06 12.05 -6.91
N LYS A 212 21.71 10.76 -6.78
CA LYS A 212 22.09 9.72 -7.74
C LYS A 212 21.34 9.86 -9.06
N LEU A 213 20.07 10.27 -9.02
CA LEU A 213 19.30 10.58 -10.23
C LEU A 213 19.95 11.71 -11.03
N ARG A 214 20.29 12.83 -10.38
CA ARG A 214 21.00 13.95 -11.02
C ARG A 214 22.33 13.54 -11.64
N LEU A 215 23.12 12.72 -10.92
CA LEU A 215 24.38 12.20 -11.45
C LEU A 215 24.18 11.27 -12.66
N ARG A 216 23.11 10.44 -12.66
CA ARG A 216 22.76 9.60 -13.81
C ARG A 216 22.38 10.45 -15.01
N GLU A 217 21.53 11.46 -14.82
CA GLU A 217 21.11 12.39 -15.88
C GLU A 217 22.31 13.12 -16.49
N GLN A 218 23.23 13.63 -15.66
CA GLN A 218 24.45 14.29 -16.13
C GLN A 218 25.35 13.35 -16.93
N ARG A 219 25.45 12.06 -16.57
CA ARG A 219 26.21 11.08 -17.35
C ARG A 219 25.56 10.79 -18.70
N ILE A 220 24.22 10.71 -18.75
CA ILE A 220 23.47 10.53 -20.00
C ILE A 220 23.68 11.74 -20.92
N GLN A 221 23.58 12.96 -20.39
CA GLN A 221 23.82 14.20 -21.16
C GLN A 221 25.25 14.29 -21.70
N ARG A 222 26.22 13.72 -20.98
CA ARG A 222 27.62 13.63 -21.40
C ARG A 222 27.91 12.43 -22.30
N GLY A 223 26.92 11.60 -22.63
CA GLY A 223 27.07 10.40 -23.48
C GLY A 223 27.85 9.25 -22.83
N LEU A 224 27.95 9.20 -21.50
CA LEU A 224 28.77 8.23 -20.74
C LEU A 224 27.98 7.03 -20.23
N VAL A 225 26.97 6.55 -20.98
CA VAL A 225 26.10 5.44 -20.56
C VAL A 225 25.99 4.37 -21.64
#